data_AF-A0A8X6VWM1-F1
#
_entry.id   AF-A0A8X6VWM1-F1
#
_cell.length_a   1.000
_cell.length_b   1.000
_cell.length_c   1.000
_cell.angle_alpha   90.00
_cell.angle_beta   90.00
_cell.angle_gamma   90.00
#
_symmetry.space_group_name_H-M   'P 1'
#
loop_
_entity.id
_entity.type
_entity.pdbx_description
1 polymer ?
#
loop_
_entity_poly.entity_id
_entity_poly.type
_entity_poly.pdbx_seq_one_letter_code
_entity_poly.pdbx_strand_id
1 'polypeptide(L)'
;MRRFIARRGRISVMYSDNGTNFTGLNNALRQLDWTTIESEFRVHEIRWKFNPPSSPWFGGFWERLIGILKDLLRKNLGRSCLSYEELQTLVCECESDIPLNDVPDLDQIQKTNIVLRWRYIQKVRENLKQRFKREYLGFLRFSVIKREDKINEGDIVLIGTDDKKRLHWLLGRVLELFPGKDGIIRLVKLRTERGDMLRPIQRLYPLEVTSNQLRNL
;
A
#
# COMPACT_ATOMS: atom_id res chain seq x y z
N MET A 1 5.77 9.31 18.84
CA MET A 1 4.74 10.09 18.09
C MET A 1 5.23 11.47 17.65
N ARG A 2 5.78 12.32 18.53
CA ARG A 2 6.30 13.66 18.17
C ARG A 2 7.23 13.69 16.95
N ARG A 3 8.27 12.84 16.92
CA ARG A 3 9.20 12.74 15.77
C ARG A 3 8.55 12.28 14.46
N PHE A 4 7.44 11.55 14.54
CA PHE A 4 6.70 11.15 13.34
C PHE A 4 5.88 12.31 12.80
N ILE A 5 5.16 13.02 13.67
CA ILE A 5 4.36 14.21 13.31
C ILE A 5 5.25 15.31 12.72
N ALA A 6 6.44 15.54 13.31
CA ALA A 6 7.39 16.52 12.81
C ALA A 6 7.90 16.19 11.39
N ARG A 7 8.05 14.90 11.05
CA ARG A 7 8.58 14.45 9.75
C ARG A 7 7.51 14.28 8.67
N ARG A 8 6.31 13.80 9.04
CA ARG A 8 5.26 13.38 8.11
C ARG A 8 4.01 14.26 8.15
N GLY A 9 3.97 15.22 9.05
CA GLY A 9 2.76 15.96 9.38
C GLY A 9 1.85 15.18 10.33
N ARG A 10 0.81 15.86 10.79
CA ARG A 10 -0.14 15.31 11.76
C ARG A 10 -1.07 14.31 11.09
N ILE A 11 -1.20 13.13 11.70
CA ILE A 11 -2.14 12.10 11.26
C ILE A 11 -3.55 12.37 11.80
N SER A 12 -4.55 12.00 11.01
CA SER A 12 -5.96 12.05 11.41
C SER A 12 -6.45 10.73 12.04
N VAL A 13 -5.86 9.61 11.64
CA VAL A 13 -6.24 8.26 12.09
C VAL A 13 -4.98 7.44 12.36
N MET A 14 -4.96 6.72 13.48
CA MET A 14 -3.90 5.78 13.84
C MET A 14 -4.46 4.36 13.91
N TYR A 15 -3.81 3.41 13.24
CA TYR A 15 -4.13 1.98 13.30
C TYR A 15 -3.05 1.24 14.09
N SER A 16 -3.45 0.36 15.01
CA SER A 16 -2.50 -0.49 15.75
C SER A 16 -3.11 -1.84 16.14
N ASP A 17 -2.26 -2.77 16.55
CA ASP A 17 -2.70 -3.95 17.30
C ASP A 17 -3.13 -3.58 18.73
N ASN A 18 -3.70 -4.56 19.44
CA ASN A 18 -4.17 -4.44 20.83
C ASN A 18 -3.04 -4.54 21.86
N GLY A 19 -1.79 -4.29 21.48
CA GLY A 19 -0.65 -4.26 22.39
C GLY A 19 -0.85 -3.26 23.51
N THR A 20 -0.44 -3.64 24.72
CA THR A 20 -0.69 -2.88 25.96
C THR A 20 -0.14 -1.44 25.92
N ASN A 21 0.97 -1.23 25.21
CA ASN A 21 1.55 0.09 25.01
C ASN A 21 0.61 1.02 24.21
N PHE A 22 -0.06 0.48 23.19
CA PHE A 22 -0.98 1.25 22.34
C PHE A 22 -2.32 1.49 23.00
N THR A 23 -2.85 0.49 23.72
CA THR A 23 -4.09 0.66 24.50
C THR A 23 -3.89 1.66 25.64
N GLY A 24 -2.75 1.60 26.34
CA GLY A 24 -2.39 2.58 27.36
C GLY A 24 -2.27 4.01 26.80
N LEU A 25 -1.59 4.17 25.65
CA LEU A 25 -1.48 5.47 25.00
C LEU A 25 -2.83 6.02 24.52
N ASN A 26 -3.69 5.18 23.94
CA ASN A 26 -5.05 5.57 23.55
C ASN A 26 -5.89 6.00 24.76
N ASN A 27 -5.77 5.31 25.90
CA ASN A 27 -6.46 5.69 27.12
C ASN A 27 -5.97 7.05 27.64
N ALA A 28 -4.67 7.31 27.61
CA ALA A 28 -4.12 8.61 27.98
C ALA A 28 -4.58 9.72 27.03
N LEU A 29 -4.69 9.47 25.72
CA LEU A 29 -5.22 10.43 24.76
C LEU A 29 -6.69 10.75 25.00
N ARG A 30 -7.50 9.77 25.42
CA ARG A 30 -8.93 9.98 25.76
C ARG A 30 -9.15 10.80 27.03
N GLN A 31 -8.15 10.89 27.90
CA GLN A 31 -8.22 11.71 29.12
C GLN A 31 -7.94 13.19 28.84
N LEU A 32 -7.44 13.55 27.66
CA LEU A 32 -7.18 14.93 27.28
C LEU A 32 -8.50 15.65 26.94
N ASP A 33 -8.59 16.92 27.34
CA ASP A 33 -9.70 17.77 26.95
C ASP A 33 -9.50 18.30 25.52
N TRP A 34 -10.00 17.52 24.55
CA TRP A 34 -9.89 17.85 23.13
C TRP A 34 -10.66 19.11 22.74
N THR A 35 -11.66 19.55 23.52
CA THR A 35 -12.44 20.75 23.19
C THR A 35 -11.59 22.02 23.33
N THR A 36 -10.84 22.11 24.43
CA THR A 36 -9.88 23.18 24.67
C THR A 36 -8.71 23.11 23.68
N ILE A 37 -8.19 21.90 23.41
CA ILE A 37 -7.07 21.71 22.48
C ILE A 37 -7.43 22.07 21.03
N GLU A 38 -8.64 21.69 20.58
CA GLU A 38 -9.11 22.00 19.22
C GLU A 38 -9.32 23.49 19.01
N SER A 39 -9.88 24.18 20.02
CA SER A 39 -10.14 25.62 19.95
C SER A 39 -8.87 26.47 20.01
N GLU A 40 -7.92 26.14 20.89
CA GLU A 40 -6.68 26.91 21.04
C GLU A 40 -5.65 26.62 19.93
N PHE A 41 -5.49 25.35 19.53
CA PHE A 41 -4.38 24.95 18.66
C PHE A 41 -4.82 24.60 17.23
N ARG A 42 -6.12 24.66 16.90
CA ARG A 42 -6.70 24.17 15.62
C ARG A 42 -6.29 22.72 15.31
N VAL A 43 -6.15 21.93 16.38
CA VAL A 43 -5.59 20.59 16.32
C VAL A 43 -6.69 19.59 16.61
N HIS A 44 -7.07 18.83 15.58
CA HIS A 44 -8.09 17.79 15.71
C HIS A 44 -7.62 16.57 16.50
N GLU A 45 -8.59 15.92 17.16
CA GLU A 45 -8.41 14.62 17.80
C GLU A 45 -7.90 13.56 16.80
N ILE A 46 -6.93 12.76 17.24
CA ILE A 46 -6.41 11.63 16.45
C ILE A 46 -7.30 10.42 16.73
N ARG A 47 -8.04 9.96 15.71
CA ARG A 47 -8.90 8.78 15.85
C ARG A 47 -8.06 7.51 15.90
N TRP A 48 -8.10 6.81 17.03
CA TRP A 48 -7.41 5.53 17.18
C TRP A 48 -8.32 4.36 16.78
N LYS A 49 -7.82 3.46 15.94
CA LYS A 49 -8.50 2.23 15.51
C LYS A 49 -7.63 1.02 15.82
N PHE A 50 -8.19 0.09 16.58
CA PHE A 50 -7.54 -1.17 16.90
C PHE A 50 -7.98 -2.27 15.94
N ASN A 51 -7.08 -3.22 15.69
CA ASN A 51 -7.42 -4.41 14.92
C ASN A 51 -8.46 -5.25 15.69
N PRO A 52 -9.42 -5.88 14.99
CA PRO A 52 -10.35 -6.82 15.62
C PRO A 52 -9.57 -7.94 16.31
N PRO A 53 -9.93 -8.34 17.55
CA PRO A 53 -9.18 -9.35 18.32
C PRO A 53 -9.09 -10.70 17.59
N SER A 54 -10.05 -11.01 16.73
CA SER A 54 -10.10 -12.25 15.93
C SER A 54 -9.49 -12.11 14.53
N SER A 55 -8.81 -10.99 14.22
CA SER A 55 -8.22 -10.76 12.91
C SER A 55 -6.69 -10.56 12.94
N PRO A 56 -5.90 -11.58 13.38
CA PRO A 56 -4.43 -11.50 13.44
C PRO A 56 -3.78 -11.17 12.08
N TRP A 57 -4.44 -11.50 10.97
CA TRP A 57 -3.94 -11.23 9.62
C TRP A 57 -3.81 -9.73 9.30
N PHE A 58 -4.53 -8.84 10.00
CA PHE A 58 -4.35 -7.37 9.84
C PHE A 58 -2.95 -6.92 10.30
N GLY A 59 -2.36 -7.61 11.28
CA GLY A 59 -0.98 -7.38 11.72
C GLY A 59 0.06 -8.02 10.79
N GLY A 60 -0.29 -9.14 10.15
CA GLY A 60 0.64 -9.91 9.31
C GLY A 60 1.20 -9.15 8.11
N PHE A 61 0.46 -8.18 7.57
CA PHE A 61 0.98 -7.26 6.55
C PHE A 61 2.16 -6.43 7.08
N TRP A 62 1.99 -5.82 8.26
CA TRP A 62 3.01 -4.99 8.91
C TRP A 62 4.21 -5.83 9.34
N GLU A 63 3.99 -7.01 9.90
CA GLU A 63 5.06 -7.95 10.26
C GLU A 63 5.87 -8.38 9.04
N ARG A 64 5.22 -8.66 7.92
CA ARG A 64 5.90 -9.00 6.66
C ARG A 64 6.71 -7.81 6.13
N LEU A 65 6.15 -6.60 6.18
CA LEU A 65 6.87 -5.37 5.82
C LEU A 65 8.12 -5.17 6.69
N ILE A 66 7.96 -5.32 8.01
CA ILE A 66 9.06 -5.21 8.98
C ILE A 66 10.10 -6.30 8.76
N GLY A 67 9.67 -7.53 8.46
CA GLY A 67 10.54 -8.67 8.14
C GLY A 67 11.39 -8.38 6.91
N ILE A 68 10.76 -7.91 5.82
CA ILE A 68 11.46 -7.49 4.60
C ILE A 68 12.45 -6.37 4.92
N LEU A 69 12.05 -5.35 5.66
CA LEU A 69 12.94 -4.24 6.06
C LEU A 69 14.15 -4.75 6.86
N LYS A 70 13.94 -5.62 7.85
CA LYS A 70 15.01 -6.19 8.68
C LYS A 70 15.97 -7.04 7.84
N ASP A 71 15.46 -7.86 6.93
CA ASP A 71 16.29 -8.70 6.07
C ASP A 71 17.07 -7.88 5.06
N LEU A 72 16.45 -6.83 4.52
CA LEU A 72 17.08 -5.85 3.67
C LEU A 72 18.20 -5.09 4.37
N LEU A 73 17.99 -4.66 5.63
CA LEU A 73 19.02 -4.07 6.46
C LEU A 73 20.16 -5.08 6.69
N ARG A 74 19.88 -6.28 7.18
CA ARG A 74 20.89 -7.33 7.41
C ARG A 74 21.73 -7.63 6.16
N LYS A 75 21.08 -7.79 5.00
CA LYS A 75 21.74 -8.13 3.74
C LYS A 75 22.61 -6.99 3.19
N ASN A 76 22.22 -5.73 3.39
CA ASN A 76 22.99 -4.59 2.89
C ASN A 76 24.10 -4.14 3.85
N LEU A 77 23.89 -4.31 5.16
CA LEU A 77 24.83 -3.87 6.20
C LEU A 77 25.91 -4.91 6.48
N GLY A 78 25.66 -6.20 6.25
CA GLY A 78 26.66 -7.24 6.48
C GLY A 78 27.20 -7.20 7.92
N ARG A 79 28.51 -6.98 8.09
CA ARG A 79 29.18 -6.83 9.41
C ARG A 79 29.29 -5.38 9.90
N SER A 80 28.81 -4.41 9.14
CA SER A 80 28.90 -3.00 9.55
C SER A 80 27.80 -2.67 10.56
N CYS A 81 28.20 -2.25 11.76
CA CYS A 81 27.30 -1.69 12.76
C CYS A 81 27.04 -0.23 12.42
N LEU A 82 25.79 0.14 12.21
CA LEU A 82 25.39 1.55 12.14
C LEU A 82 25.27 2.08 13.55
N SER A 83 25.77 3.29 13.76
CA SER A 83 25.34 4.10 14.90
C SER A 83 23.84 4.40 14.78
N TYR A 84 23.22 4.73 15.92
CA TYR A 84 21.81 5.12 15.96
C TYR A 84 21.48 6.25 14.97
N GLU A 85 22.37 7.25 14.88
CA GLU A 85 22.23 8.38 13.95
C GLU A 85 22.28 7.90 12.48
N GLU A 86 23.26 7.08 12.11
CA GLU A 86 23.36 6.57 10.73
C GLU A 86 22.15 5.69 10.34
N LEU A 87 21.62 4.90 11.27
CA LEU A 87 20.40 4.13 11.04
C LEU A 87 19.19 5.04 10.87
N GLN A 88 19.09 6.10 11.67
CA GLN A 88 18.00 7.07 11.60
C GLN A 88 18.03 7.82 10.25
N THR A 89 19.21 8.25 9.79
CA THR A 89 19.39 8.88 8.47
C THR A 89 18.98 7.95 7.33
N LEU A 90 19.43 6.69 7.35
CA LEU A 90 19.07 5.71 6.32
C LEU A 90 17.57 5.45 6.24
N VAL A 91 16.91 5.35 7.40
CA VAL A 91 15.46 5.19 7.47
C VAL A 91 14.77 6.43 6.89
N CYS A 92 15.19 7.65 7.27
CA CYS A 92 14.66 8.89 6.73
C CYS A 92 14.83 9.02 5.21
N GLU A 93 15.98 8.63 4.66
CA GLU A 93 16.22 8.65 3.21
C GLU A 93 15.34 7.63 2.46
N CYS A 94 15.22 6.40 2.97
CA CYS A 94 14.31 5.40 2.39
C CYS A 94 12.84 5.84 2.50
N GLU A 95 12.52 6.55 3.57
CA GLU A 95 11.22 7.15 3.83
C GLU A 95 10.89 8.28 2.83
N SER A 96 11.89 9.03 2.36
CA SER A 96 11.74 10.08 1.32
C SER A 96 11.50 9.52 -0.10
N ASP A 97 11.96 8.29 -0.36
CA ASP A 97 11.75 7.60 -1.65
C ASP A 97 10.32 7.09 -1.87
N ILE A 98 9.54 7.00 -0.79
CA ILE A 98 8.12 6.67 -0.84
C ILE A 98 7.39 7.97 -1.18
N PRO A 99 6.61 8.04 -2.28
CA PRO A 99 6.04 9.28 -2.80
C PRO A 99 4.89 9.76 -1.90
N LEU A 100 5.22 10.33 -0.74
CA LEU A 100 4.28 10.80 0.28
C LEU A 100 4.84 11.99 1.09
N ASN A 101 5.72 12.83 0.52
CA ASN A 101 5.90 14.27 0.80
C ASN A 101 7.37 14.70 0.64
N ASP A 102 7.57 15.77 -0.13
CA ASP A 102 8.81 16.55 -0.21
C ASP A 102 9.09 17.22 1.15
N VAL A 103 10.24 16.93 1.75
CA VAL A 103 10.82 17.74 2.84
C VAL A 103 12.30 17.94 2.53
N PRO A 104 12.81 19.17 2.50
CA PRO A 104 14.21 19.45 2.17
C PRO A 104 15.12 19.12 3.35
N ASP A 105 16.25 18.49 3.05
CA ASP A 105 17.23 18.05 4.02
C ASP A 105 18.18 19.20 4.41
N LEU A 106 18.44 19.33 5.71
CA LEU A 106 19.41 20.26 6.30
C LEU A 106 20.52 19.41 6.92
N ASP A 107 21.70 19.38 6.30
CA ASP A 107 22.94 19.09 7.02
C ASP A 107 24.18 19.61 6.28
N GLN A 108 24.99 20.41 6.99
CA GLN A 108 26.36 20.80 6.63
C GLN A 108 27.33 19.92 7.42
N ILE A 109 28.09 18.98 6.81
CA ILE A 109 29.30 18.37 7.41
C ILE A 109 30.29 17.90 6.30
N GLN A 110 31.57 17.76 6.67
CA GLN A 110 32.82 17.98 5.93
C GLN A 110 33.18 17.09 4.71
N LYS A 111 33.92 17.69 3.76
CA LYS A 111 33.95 17.40 2.32
C LYS A 111 34.70 16.17 1.80
N THR A 112 35.52 15.43 2.56
CA THR A 112 36.48 14.50 1.91
C THR A 112 36.28 13.00 2.17
N ASN A 113 35.65 12.58 3.26
CA ASN A 113 35.25 11.17 3.49
C ASN A 113 33.75 10.89 3.29
N ILE A 114 32.94 11.96 3.19
CA ILE A 114 31.49 11.87 2.92
C ILE A 114 31.21 11.36 1.53
N VAL A 115 31.97 11.72 0.49
CA VAL A 115 31.59 11.33 -0.88
C VAL A 115 31.61 9.80 -1.06
N LEU A 116 32.58 9.10 -0.49
CA LEU A 116 32.65 7.64 -0.55
C LEU A 116 31.58 6.97 0.32
N ARG A 117 31.36 7.49 1.53
CA ARG A 117 30.34 6.98 2.46
C ARG A 117 28.93 7.27 1.95
N TRP A 118 28.69 8.44 1.41
CA TRP A 118 27.45 8.88 0.76
C TRP A 118 27.20 8.07 -0.51
N ARG A 119 28.21 7.83 -1.36
CA ARG A 119 28.08 6.88 -2.48
C ARG A 119 27.74 5.47 -2.02
N TYR A 120 28.34 5.00 -0.92
CA TYR A 120 28.01 3.71 -0.32
C TYR A 120 26.56 3.69 0.20
N ILE A 121 26.12 4.73 0.90
CA ILE A 121 24.76 4.90 1.42
C ILE A 121 23.74 4.97 0.27
N GLN A 122 23.98 5.78 -0.76
CA GLN A 122 23.13 5.85 -1.96
C GLN A 122 23.08 4.50 -2.68
N LYS A 123 24.19 3.76 -2.73
CA LYS A 123 24.21 2.40 -3.30
C LYS A 123 23.39 1.42 -2.46
N VAL A 124 23.49 1.49 -1.13
CA VAL A 124 22.66 0.70 -0.21
C VAL A 124 21.18 1.06 -0.40
N ARG A 125 20.85 2.35 -0.46
CA ARG A 125 19.50 2.86 -0.73
C ARG A 125 18.92 2.33 -2.04
N GLU A 126 19.65 2.46 -3.15
CA GLU A 126 19.18 1.97 -4.44
C GLU A 126 18.98 0.44 -4.42
N ASN A 127 19.90 -0.29 -3.78
CA ASN A 127 19.76 -1.74 -3.58
C ASN A 127 18.54 -2.09 -2.74
N LEU A 128 18.27 -1.35 -1.66
CA LEU A 128 17.08 -1.50 -0.82
C LEU A 128 15.82 -1.28 -1.65
N LYS A 129 15.76 -0.19 -2.42
CA LYS A 129 14.61 0.18 -3.26
C LYS A 129 14.32 -0.87 -4.33
N GLN A 130 15.33 -1.31 -5.07
CA GLN A 130 15.18 -2.33 -6.11
C GLN A 130 14.75 -3.68 -5.52
N ARG A 131 15.35 -4.09 -4.40
CA ARG A 131 15.00 -5.35 -3.73
C ARG A 131 13.62 -5.29 -3.09
N PHE A 132 13.26 -4.19 -2.45
CA PHE A 132 11.91 -3.97 -1.93
C PHE A 132 10.89 -4.09 -3.05
N LYS A 133 11.07 -3.37 -4.17
CA LYS A 133 10.18 -3.45 -5.33
C LYS A 133 10.08 -4.87 -5.88
N ARG A 134 11.19 -5.60 -5.99
CA ARG A 134 11.21 -6.97 -6.52
C ARG A 134 10.59 -7.99 -5.56
N GLU A 135 11.00 -7.98 -4.30
CA GLU A 135 10.63 -8.99 -3.31
C GLU A 135 9.20 -8.72 -2.80
N TYR A 136 8.88 -7.49 -2.41
CA TYR A 136 7.55 -7.16 -1.88
C TYR A 136 6.45 -7.22 -2.95
N LEU A 137 6.63 -6.60 -4.13
CA LEU A 137 5.62 -6.71 -5.21
C LEU A 137 5.57 -8.13 -5.79
N GLY A 138 6.69 -8.86 -5.77
CA GLY A 138 6.73 -10.27 -6.13
C GLY A 138 5.87 -11.11 -5.19
N PHE A 139 5.99 -10.91 -3.88
CA PHE A 139 5.16 -11.60 -2.88
C PHE A 139 3.67 -11.25 -2.96
N LEU A 140 3.33 -9.97 -3.25
CA LEU A 140 1.93 -9.55 -3.48
C LEU A 140 1.28 -10.30 -4.66
N ARG A 141 2.04 -10.70 -5.68
CA ARG A 141 1.51 -11.48 -6.81
C ARG A 141 1.14 -12.91 -6.44
N PHE A 142 1.81 -13.53 -5.46
CA PHE A 142 1.48 -14.89 -5.02
C PHE A 142 0.25 -14.95 -4.10
N SER A 143 -0.17 -13.83 -3.52
CA SER A 143 -1.36 -13.75 -2.68
C SER A 143 -2.65 -13.43 -3.44
N VAL A 144 -2.58 -13.23 -4.76
CA VAL A 144 -3.79 -13.21 -5.59
C VAL A 144 -4.26 -14.64 -5.77
N ILE A 145 -5.20 -15.04 -4.92
CA ILE A 145 -6.02 -16.25 -5.09
C ILE A 145 -6.40 -16.31 -6.58
N LYS A 146 -6.02 -17.39 -7.28
CA LYS A 146 -6.59 -17.70 -8.60
C LYS A 146 -8.08 -17.97 -8.37
N ARG A 147 -8.90 -16.92 -8.35
CA ARG A 147 -10.34 -17.09 -8.44
C ARG A 147 -10.59 -17.70 -9.81
N GLU A 148 -11.32 -18.81 -9.84
CA GLU A 148 -12.03 -19.22 -11.04
C GLU A 148 -13.13 -18.19 -11.26
N ASP A 149 -12.74 -17.06 -11.83
CA ASP A 149 -13.59 -15.92 -12.10
C ASP A 149 -14.61 -16.31 -13.19
N LYS A 150 -15.68 -16.99 -12.78
CA LYS A 150 -16.84 -17.27 -13.62
C LYS A 150 -17.56 -15.93 -13.85
N ILE A 151 -17.39 -15.40 -15.06
CA ILE A 151 -18.09 -14.23 -15.55
C ILE A 151 -19.47 -14.65 -16.03
N ASN A 152 -20.53 -14.04 -15.49
CA ASN A 152 -21.90 -14.26 -15.93
C ASN A 152 -22.44 -13.06 -16.70
N GLU A 153 -23.54 -13.28 -17.42
CA GLU A 153 -24.29 -12.20 -18.04
C GLU A 153 -24.82 -11.23 -16.99
N GLY A 154 -24.65 -9.93 -17.24
CA GLY A 154 -25.04 -8.86 -16.33
C GLY A 154 -23.93 -8.35 -15.41
N ASP A 155 -22.81 -9.06 -15.27
CA ASP A 155 -21.71 -8.65 -14.38
C ASP A 155 -20.94 -7.42 -14.92
N ILE A 156 -20.37 -6.63 -14.00
CA ILE A 156 -19.54 -5.48 -14.33
C ILE A 156 -18.07 -5.90 -14.32
N VAL A 157 -17.39 -5.65 -15.44
CA VAL A 157 -16.00 -6.02 -15.66
C VAL A 157 -15.16 -4.81 -16.07
N LEU A 158 -13.88 -4.82 -15.69
CA LEU A 158 -12.87 -3.92 -16.24
C LEU A 158 -12.34 -4.47 -17.56
N ILE A 159 -12.23 -3.61 -18.56
CA ILE A 159 -11.77 -3.92 -19.91
C ILE A 159 -10.31 -3.48 -20.06
N GLY A 160 -9.41 -4.47 -20.10
CA GLY A 160 -7.99 -4.26 -20.23
C GLY A 160 -7.57 -3.79 -21.62
N THR A 161 -6.79 -2.72 -21.66
CA THR A 161 -6.10 -2.24 -22.86
C THR A 161 -4.61 -2.02 -22.58
N ASP A 162 -3.75 -2.34 -23.54
CA ASP A 162 -2.29 -2.30 -23.34
C ASP A 162 -1.73 -0.88 -23.27
N ASP A 163 -2.44 0.09 -23.84
CA ASP A 163 -2.10 1.51 -23.91
C ASP A 163 -2.35 2.25 -22.59
N LYS A 164 -3.10 1.65 -21.65
CA LYS A 164 -3.53 2.32 -20.41
C LYS A 164 -3.16 1.53 -19.16
N LYS A 165 -2.78 2.27 -18.12
CA LYS A 165 -2.63 1.71 -16.76
C LYS A 165 -3.99 1.16 -16.28
N ARG A 166 -3.96 0.10 -15.47
CA ARG A 166 -5.16 -0.59 -14.93
C ARG A 166 -6.19 0.33 -14.28
N LEU A 167 -5.75 1.41 -13.63
CA LEU A 167 -6.62 2.43 -13.02
C LEU A 167 -7.50 3.19 -14.04
N HIS A 168 -7.11 3.19 -15.33
CA HIS A 168 -7.80 3.88 -16.42
C HIS A 168 -8.47 2.90 -17.39
N TRP A 169 -8.55 1.62 -17.05
CA TRP A 169 -9.30 0.65 -17.84
C TRP A 169 -10.80 0.96 -17.77
N LEU A 170 -11.47 0.82 -18.91
CA LEU A 170 -12.89 1.13 -19.02
C LEU A 170 -13.72 0.09 -18.27
N LEU A 171 -14.85 0.52 -17.71
CA LEU A 171 -15.86 -0.38 -17.17
C LEU A 171 -16.85 -0.78 -18.26
N GLY A 172 -17.28 -2.04 -18.24
CA GLY A 172 -18.31 -2.55 -19.12
C GLY A 172 -19.20 -3.56 -18.43
N ARG A 173 -20.48 -3.58 -18.79
CA ARG A 173 -21.43 -4.60 -18.35
C ARG A 173 -21.47 -5.73 -19.37
N VAL A 174 -21.38 -6.97 -18.91
CA VAL A 174 -21.53 -8.17 -19.73
C VAL A 174 -22.97 -8.27 -20.21
N LEU A 175 -23.16 -8.30 -21.53
CA LEU A 175 -24.45 -8.50 -22.15
C LEU A 175 -24.67 -9.97 -22.53
N GLU A 176 -23.69 -10.56 -23.20
CA GLU A 176 -23.82 -11.88 -23.82
C GLU A 176 -22.46 -12.58 -23.87
N LEU A 177 -22.46 -13.89 -23.61
CA LEU A 177 -21.27 -14.74 -23.61
C LEU A 177 -21.30 -15.67 -24.82
N PHE A 178 -20.22 -15.69 -25.61
CA PHE A 178 -20.10 -16.57 -26.76
C PHE A 178 -19.18 -17.76 -26.46
N PRO A 179 -19.73 -18.95 -26.15
CA PRO A 179 -18.96 -20.18 -26.05
C PRO A 179 -18.55 -20.68 -27.43
N GLY A 180 -17.35 -21.24 -27.53
CA GLY A 180 -16.96 -22.01 -28.73
C GLY A 180 -17.49 -23.44 -28.69
N LYS A 181 -17.10 -24.26 -29.68
CA LYS A 181 -17.57 -25.65 -29.82
C LYS A 181 -17.31 -26.53 -28.58
N ASP A 182 -16.25 -26.23 -27.83
CA ASP A 182 -15.85 -26.97 -26.63
C ASP A 182 -16.53 -26.46 -25.33
N GLY A 183 -17.51 -25.55 -25.43
CA GLY A 183 -18.18 -24.92 -24.28
C GLY A 183 -17.39 -23.81 -23.59
N ILE A 184 -16.14 -23.57 -23.99
CA ILE A 184 -15.29 -22.52 -23.43
C ILE A 184 -15.67 -21.15 -24.01
N ILE A 185 -16.00 -20.20 -23.13
CA ILE A 185 -16.26 -18.81 -23.49
C ILE A 185 -14.97 -18.15 -23.95
N ARG A 186 -14.96 -17.65 -25.18
CA ARG A 186 -13.78 -16.97 -25.77
C ARG A 186 -14.03 -15.50 -26.01
N LEU A 187 -15.26 -15.13 -26.35
CA LEU A 187 -15.66 -13.78 -26.71
C LEU A 187 -16.87 -13.34 -25.87
N VAL A 188 -16.88 -12.06 -25.50
CA VAL A 188 -17.93 -11.47 -24.67
C VAL A 188 -18.37 -10.15 -25.28
N LYS A 189 -19.69 -9.93 -25.32
CA LYS A 189 -20.29 -8.64 -25.69
C LYS A 189 -20.49 -7.78 -24.45
N LEU A 190 -20.02 -6.55 -24.52
CA LEU A 190 -19.98 -5.61 -23.40
C LEU A 190 -20.67 -4.32 -23.78
N ARG A 191 -21.47 -3.76 -22.87
CA ARG A 191 -21.97 -2.38 -22.94
C ARG A 191 -21.03 -1.47 -22.16
N THR A 192 -20.41 -0.50 -22.84
CA THR A 192 -19.68 0.60 -22.21
C THR A 192 -20.48 1.90 -22.32
N GLU A 193 -20.03 2.96 -21.65
CA GLU A 193 -20.60 4.31 -21.79
C GLU A 193 -20.62 4.81 -23.24
N ARG A 194 -19.67 4.36 -24.06
CA ARG A 194 -19.50 4.79 -25.46
C ARG A 194 -20.21 3.89 -26.46
N GLY A 195 -20.82 2.79 -26.00
CA GLY A 195 -21.51 1.83 -26.85
C GLY A 195 -21.11 0.38 -26.62
N ASP A 196 -21.61 -0.50 -27.49
CA ASP A 196 -21.34 -1.93 -27.42
C ASP A 196 -20.00 -2.29 -28.07
N MET A 197 -19.30 -3.24 -27.46
CA MET A 197 -18.05 -3.75 -27.99
C MET A 197 -17.86 -5.23 -27.69
N LEU A 198 -17.11 -5.90 -28.56
CA LEU A 198 -16.71 -7.30 -28.39
C LEU A 198 -15.27 -7.35 -27.89
N ARG A 199 -15.04 -8.14 -26.84
CA ARG A 199 -13.70 -8.37 -26.30
C ARG A 199 -13.47 -9.84 -25.90
N PRO A 200 -12.24 -10.35 -26.07
CA PRO A 200 -11.88 -11.66 -25.56
C PRO A 200 -11.95 -11.69 -24.03
N ILE A 201 -12.39 -12.83 -23.48
CA ILE A 201 -12.55 -12.99 -22.02
C ILE A 201 -11.25 -12.75 -21.25
N GLN A 202 -10.09 -13.04 -21.86
CA GLN A 202 -8.76 -12.85 -21.26
C GLN A 202 -8.42 -11.39 -20.95
N ARG A 203 -9.11 -10.44 -21.59
CA ARG A 203 -8.94 -9.00 -21.36
C ARG A 203 -9.99 -8.43 -20.40
N LEU A 204 -10.80 -9.29 -19.78
CA LEU A 204 -11.85 -8.90 -18.87
C LEU A 204 -11.46 -9.31 -17.45
N TYR A 205 -11.63 -8.36 -16.53
CA TYR A 205 -11.31 -8.55 -15.13
C TYR A 205 -12.55 -8.24 -14.31
N PRO A 206 -13.20 -9.23 -13.68
CA PRO A 206 -14.39 -8.97 -12.89
C PRO A 206 -14.08 -8.11 -11.68
N LEU A 207 -15.06 -7.31 -11.28
CA LEU A 207 -15.03 -6.57 -10.02
C LEU A 207 -15.62 -7.44 -8.90
N GLU A 208 -15.22 -7.16 -7.66
CA GLU A 208 -15.66 -7.93 -6.48
C GLU A 208 -17.15 -7.80 -6.16
N VAL A 209 -17.90 -7.01 -6.93
CA VAL A 209 -19.33 -6.78 -6.74
C VAL A 209 -20.10 -7.62 -7.74
N THR A 210 -20.64 -8.76 -7.29
CA THR A 210 -21.53 -9.57 -8.11
C THR A 210 -22.93 -8.94 -8.13
N SER A 211 -23.58 -8.96 -9.29
CA SER A 211 -24.93 -8.44 -9.54
C SER A 211 -25.97 -8.80 -8.47
N ASN A 212 -25.83 -9.98 -7.84
CA ASN A 212 -26.73 -10.48 -6.79
C ASN A 212 -26.66 -9.70 -5.46
N GLN A 213 -25.57 -8.99 -5.18
CA GLN A 213 -25.46 -8.16 -3.97
C GLN A 213 -26.13 -6.78 -4.13
N LEU A 214 -26.27 -6.28 -5.36
CA LEU A 214 -26.85 -4.96 -5.64
C LEU A 214 -28.39 -4.96 -5.73
N ARG A 215 -29.05 -6.13 -5.77
CA ARG A 215 -30.52 -6.22 -5.76
C ARG A 215 -31.13 -6.22 -4.35
N ASN A 216 -30.29 -6.32 -3.32
CA ASN A 216 -30.72 -6.37 -1.91
C ASN A 216 -30.31 -5.11 -1.12
N LEU A 217 -29.96 -4.03 -1.83
CA LEU A 217 -29.80 -2.67 -1.31
C LEU A 217 -30.87 -1.78 -1.94
#